data_AF-A0A2Z5X6B9-F1
#
_entry.id   AF-A0A2Z5X6B9-F1
#
_cell.length_a   1.000
_cell.length_b   1.000
_cell.length_c   1.000
_cell.angle_alpha   90.00
_cell.angle_beta   90.00
_cell.angle_gamma   90.00
#
_symmetry.space_group_name_H-M   'P 1'
#
loop_
_entity.id
_entity.type
_entity.pdbx_description
1 polymer ?
#
loop_
_entity_poly.entity_id
_entity_poly.type
_entity_poly.pdbx_seq_one_letter_code
_entity_poly.pdbx_strand_id
1 'polypeptide(L)'
;MNTLKQAIAYFALVFGTGFMLGIIRVLWIVPKIGVRTAELTEMLPMFVAILLSARWINQHFTDADDVFIRLKTGFLALSFLLTAEIGLGVGLRGVSISEVLLNHDPVSGSVYYAMLILFALMPWFLARQES
;
A
#
# COMPACT_ATOMS: atom_id res chain seq x y z
N MET A 1 3.69 23.39 0.62
CA MET A 1 4.35 22.16 0.10
C MET A 1 3.35 21.41 -0.78
N ASN A 2 3.76 20.88 -1.94
CA ASN A 2 2.83 20.29 -2.90
C ASN A 2 2.36 18.90 -2.43
N THR A 3 1.09 18.76 -2.08
CA THR A 3 0.41 17.49 -1.73
C THR A 3 0.69 16.38 -2.74
N LEU A 4 0.81 16.72 -4.03
CA LEU A 4 1.14 15.79 -5.09
C LEU A 4 2.52 15.13 -4.90
N LYS A 5 3.55 15.91 -4.51
CA LYS A 5 4.90 15.38 -4.26
C LYS A 5 4.91 14.40 -3.09
N GLN A 6 4.16 14.73 -2.04
CA GLN A 6 3.99 13.87 -0.86
C GLN A 6 3.31 12.55 -1.24
N ALA A 7 2.22 12.63 -2.00
CA ALA A 7 1.47 11.45 -2.43
C ALA A 7 2.31 10.53 -3.32
N ILE A 8 3.06 11.11 -4.27
CA ILE A 8 3.98 10.35 -5.13
C ILE A 8 5.07 9.67 -4.31
N ALA A 9 5.70 10.37 -3.37
CA ALA A 9 6.74 9.79 -2.53
C ALA A 9 6.19 8.66 -1.63
N TYR A 10 5.02 8.87 -1.02
CA TYR A 10 4.36 7.87 -0.19
C TYR A 10 3.96 6.62 -1.00
N PHE A 11 3.35 6.84 -2.17
CA PHE A 11 3.04 5.78 -3.13
C PHE A 11 4.31 5.01 -3.53
N ALA A 12 5.37 5.70 -3.95
CA ALA A 12 6.58 5.07 -4.45
C ALA A 12 7.26 4.17 -3.40
N LEU A 13 7.30 4.62 -2.13
CA LEU A 13 7.87 3.83 -1.04
C LEU A 13 7.06 2.56 -0.76
N VAL A 14 5.75 2.68 -0.60
CA VAL A 14 4.89 1.53 -0.27
C VAL A 14 4.74 0.59 -1.46
N PHE A 15 4.48 1.12 -2.65
CA PHE A 15 4.37 0.33 -3.87
C PHE A 15 5.70 -0.36 -4.23
N GLY A 16 6.82 0.35 -4.16
CA GLY A 16 8.14 -0.23 -4.44
C GLY A 16 8.47 -1.37 -3.47
N THR A 17 8.18 -1.18 -2.18
CA THR A 17 8.37 -2.23 -1.17
C THR A 17 7.45 -3.42 -1.44
N GLY A 18 6.16 -3.18 -1.68
CA GLY A 18 5.19 -4.24 -1.98
C GLY A 18 5.48 -5.00 -3.26
N PHE A 19 5.97 -4.31 -4.30
CA PHE A 19 6.39 -4.95 -5.55
C PHE A 19 7.59 -5.88 -5.33
N MET A 20 8.60 -5.44 -4.58
CA MET A 20 9.77 -6.27 -4.22
C MET A 20 9.35 -7.48 -3.38
N LEU A 21 8.52 -7.26 -2.36
CA LEU A 21 7.98 -8.34 -1.53
C LEU A 21 7.18 -9.35 -2.36
N GLY A 22 6.32 -8.87 -3.27
CA GLY A 22 5.53 -9.71 -4.16
C GLY A 22 6.38 -10.59 -5.07
N ILE A 23 7.51 -10.07 -5.59
CA ILE A 23 8.47 -10.87 -6.36
C ILE A 23 9.07 -11.98 -5.50
N ILE A 24 9.55 -11.64 -4.30
CA ILE A 24 10.13 -12.60 -3.36
C ILE A 24 9.08 -13.65 -2.99
N ARG A 25 7.84 -13.24 -2.74
CA ARG A 25 6.73 -14.13 -2.38
C ARG A 25 6.48 -15.16 -3.46
N VAL A 26 6.26 -14.72 -4.70
CA VAL A 26 5.92 -15.62 -5.81
C VAL A 26 7.06 -16.56 -6.15
N LEU A 27 8.32 -16.07 -6.18
CA LEU A 27 9.47 -16.87 -6.59
C LEU A 27 9.98 -17.82 -5.49
N TRP A 28 9.93 -17.42 -4.21
CA TRP A 28 10.60 -18.13 -3.12
C TRP A 28 9.67 -18.65 -2.03
N ILE A 29 8.59 -17.94 -1.70
CA ILE A 29 7.74 -18.26 -0.54
C ILE A 29 6.59 -19.19 -0.95
N VAL A 30 5.86 -18.86 -2.00
CA VAL A 30 4.76 -19.69 -2.56
C VAL A 30 5.17 -21.16 -2.77
N PRO A 31 6.32 -21.48 -3.40
CA PRO A 31 6.71 -22.88 -3.61
C PRO A 31 7.03 -23.65 -2.31
N LYS A 32 7.26 -22.96 -1.18
CA LYS A 32 7.64 -23.59 0.10
C LYS A 32 6.48 -23.81 1.05
N ILE A 33 5.57 -22.84 1.13
CA ILE A 33 4.53 -22.81 2.18
C ILE A 33 3.10 -22.66 1.63
N GLY A 34 2.96 -22.68 0.30
CA GLY A 34 1.68 -22.52 -0.40
C GLY A 34 1.21 -21.07 -0.49
N VAL A 35 0.25 -20.82 -1.39
CA VAL A 35 -0.23 -19.47 -1.74
C VAL A 35 -0.82 -18.74 -0.52
N ARG A 36 -1.72 -19.37 0.21
CA ARG A 36 -2.47 -18.75 1.32
C ARG A 36 -1.57 -18.29 2.48
N THR A 37 -0.62 -19.13 2.88
CA THR A 37 0.31 -18.81 3.97
C THR A 37 1.32 -17.74 3.55
N ALA A 38 1.76 -17.78 2.28
CA ALA A 38 2.66 -16.79 1.72
C ALA A 38 2.03 -15.40 1.69
N GLU A 39 0.76 -15.30 1.31
CA GLU A 39 0.01 -14.04 1.30
C GLU A 39 -0.14 -13.45 2.70
N LEU A 40 -0.57 -14.26 3.68
CA LEU A 40 -0.71 -13.81 5.07
C LEU A 40 0.63 -13.35 5.67
N THR A 41 1.72 -14.04 5.34
CA THR A 41 3.06 -13.68 5.82
C THR A 41 3.52 -12.35 5.23
N GLU A 42 3.09 -11.99 4.02
CA GLU A 42 3.44 -10.72 3.36
C GLU A 42 2.67 -9.51 3.93
N MET A 43 1.49 -9.73 4.52
CA MET A 43 0.69 -8.65 5.11
C MET A 43 1.40 -7.97 6.29
N LEU A 44 2.17 -8.72 7.08
CA LEU A 44 2.97 -8.19 8.19
C LEU A 44 4.05 -7.18 7.73
N PRO A 45 4.99 -7.53 6.83
CA PRO A 45 5.99 -6.59 6.33
C PRO A 45 5.36 -5.45 5.54
N MET A 46 4.24 -5.68 4.83
CA MET A 46 3.50 -4.60 4.18
C MET A 46 2.93 -3.59 5.20
N PHE A 47 2.41 -4.04 6.34
CA PHE A 47 1.94 -3.15 7.40
C PHE A 47 3.08 -2.29 7.96
N VAL A 48 4.24 -2.91 8.20
CA VAL A 48 5.45 -2.19 8.64
C VAL A 48 5.90 -1.17 7.59
N ALA A 49 5.87 -1.53 6.30
CA ALA A 49 6.24 -0.63 5.21
C ALA A 49 5.31 0.59 5.15
N ILE A 50 3.99 0.40 5.29
CA ILE A 50 3.00 1.49 5.35
C ILE A 50 3.31 2.41 6.54
N LEU A 51 3.53 1.85 7.72
CA LEU A 51 3.76 2.60 8.96
C LEU A 51 5.06 3.42 8.90
N LEU A 52 6.16 2.82 8.43
CA LEU A 52 7.44 3.50 8.26
C LEU A 52 7.36 4.59 7.18
N SER A 53 6.72 4.30 6.05
CA SER A 53 6.57 5.27 4.97
C SER A 53 5.72 6.46 5.38
N ALA A 54 4.61 6.22 6.09
CA ALA A 54 3.73 7.27 6.57
C ALA A 54 4.42 8.14 7.64
N ARG A 55 5.16 7.53 8.57
CA ARG A 55 6.00 8.26 9.54
C ARG A 55 7.03 9.14 8.84
N TRP A 56 7.76 8.57 7.89
CA TRP A 56 8.79 9.30 7.16
C TRP A 56 8.22 10.49 6.39
N ILE A 57 7.08 10.33 5.72
CA ILE A 57 6.41 11.43 5.00
C ILE A 57 5.93 12.53 5.96
N ASN A 58 5.36 12.15 7.11
CA ASN A 58 4.94 13.12 8.13
C ASN A 58 6.14 13.91 8.68
N GLN A 59 7.29 13.27 8.89
CA GLN A 59 8.49 13.91 9.43
C GLN A 59 9.28 14.75 8.41
N HIS A 60 9.33 14.33 7.14
CA HIS A 60 10.16 14.99 6.11
C HIS A 60 9.41 15.97 5.20
N PHE A 61 8.09 15.81 5.03
CA PHE A 61 7.35 16.56 4.02
C PHE A 61 6.16 17.34 4.54
N THR A 62 5.80 17.23 5.82
CA THR A 62 4.61 17.89 6.35
C THR A 62 5.03 18.91 7.40
N ASP A 63 5.24 20.14 6.96
CA ASP A 63 5.15 21.31 7.83
C ASP A 63 3.65 21.67 8.00
N ALA A 64 3.25 21.92 9.25
CA ALA A 64 1.96 22.40 9.73
C ALA A 64 0.84 21.37 9.97
N ASP A 65 0.13 21.60 11.06
CA ASP A 65 -0.92 20.82 11.75
C ASP A 65 -2.19 20.50 10.93
N ASP A 66 -2.14 20.58 9.59
CA ASP A 66 -3.33 20.46 8.76
C ASP A 66 -3.65 19.00 8.43
N VAL A 67 -4.53 18.47 9.27
CA VAL A 67 -5.18 17.16 9.19
C VAL A 67 -5.73 16.87 7.79
N PHE A 68 -6.28 17.88 7.09
CA PHE A 68 -6.86 17.69 5.76
C PHE A 68 -5.82 17.43 4.67
N ILE A 69 -4.62 18.00 4.79
CA ILE A 69 -3.54 17.79 3.81
C ILE A 69 -3.06 16.33 3.88
N ARG A 70 -2.90 15.79 5.10
CA ARG A 70 -2.45 14.40 5.32
C ARG A 70 -3.47 13.39 4.77
N LEU A 71 -4.75 13.65 4.97
CA LEU A 71 -5.83 12.80 4.43
C LEU A 71 -5.82 12.80 2.89
N LYS A 72 -5.72 13.99 2.27
CA LYS A 72 -5.63 14.12 0.81
C LYS A 72 -4.41 13.39 0.25
N THR A 73 -3.26 13.47 0.91
CA THR A 73 -2.04 12.77 0.52
C THR A 73 -2.24 11.25 0.52
N GLY A 74 -2.85 10.70 1.57
CA GLY A 74 -3.15 9.27 1.67
C GLY A 74 -4.11 8.78 0.59
N PHE A 75 -5.21 9.49 0.35
CA PHE A 75 -6.17 9.14 -0.72
C PHE A 75 -5.58 9.26 -2.12
N LEU A 76 -4.78 10.30 -2.38
CA LEU A 76 -4.14 10.48 -3.68
C LEU A 76 -3.10 9.39 -3.94
N ALA A 77 -2.33 9.00 -2.91
CA ALA A 77 -1.40 7.88 -2.99
C ALA A 77 -2.14 6.56 -3.22
N LEU A 78 -3.31 6.35 -2.61
CA LEU A 78 -4.16 5.18 -2.83
C LEU A 78 -4.64 5.12 -4.29
N SER A 79 -5.05 6.25 -4.87
CA SER A 79 -5.42 6.29 -6.29
C SER A 79 -4.26 5.89 -7.21
N PHE A 80 -3.04 6.37 -6.92
CA PHE A 80 -1.86 5.94 -7.67
C PHE A 80 -1.56 4.46 -7.49
N LEU A 81 -1.69 3.95 -6.26
CA LEU A 81 -1.45 2.54 -5.95
C LEU A 81 -2.41 1.62 -6.73
N LEU A 82 -3.72 1.89 -6.68
CA LEU A 82 -4.72 1.12 -7.42
C LEU A 82 -4.51 1.22 -8.94
N THR A 83 -4.17 2.40 -9.44
CA THR A 83 -3.89 2.58 -10.88
C THR A 83 -2.69 1.73 -11.31
N ALA A 84 -1.62 1.74 -10.51
CA ALA A 84 -0.44 0.94 -10.78
C ALA A 84 -0.72 -0.57 -10.67
N GLU A 85 -1.49 -0.99 -9.68
CA GLU A 85 -1.85 -2.39 -9.48
C GLU A 85 -2.71 -2.94 -10.62
N ILE A 86 -3.73 -2.20 -11.05
CA ILE A 86 -4.52 -2.56 -12.23
C ILE A 86 -3.64 -2.56 -13.49
N GLY A 87 -2.78 -1.55 -13.65
CA GLY A 87 -1.86 -1.45 -14.79
C GLY A 87 -0.91 -2.64 -14.88
N LEU A 88 -0.32 -3.07 -13.75
CA LEU A 88 0.53 -4.26 -13.71
C LEU A 88 -0.26 -5.55 -13.88
N GLY A 89 -1.47 -5.66 -13.30
CA GLY A 89 -2.32 -6.82 -13.45
C GLY A 89 -2.72 -7.07 -14.90
N VAL A 90 -3.21 -6.02 -15.57
CA VAL A 90 -3.60 -6.10 -16.98
C VAL A 90 -2.37 -6.25 -17.88
N GLY A 91 -1.32 -5.45 -17.65
CA GLY A 91 -0.15 -5.38 -18.53
C GLY A 91 0.83 -6.53 -18.40
N LEU A 92 1.18 -6.94 -17.17
CA LEU A 92 2.18 -8.00 -16.93
C LEU A 92 1.54 -9.38 -16.76
N ARG A 93 0.37 -9.45 -16.10
CA ARG A 93 -0.28 -10.73 -15.78
C ARG A 93 -1.37 -11.11 -16.79
N GLY A 94 -1.80 -10.18 -17.65
CA GLY A 94 -2.83 -10.43 -18.67
C GLY A 94 -4.23 -10.68 -18.10
N VAL A 95 -4.46 -10.34 -16.82
CA VAL A 95 -5.77 -10.53 -16.15
C VAL A 95 -6.64 -9.29 -16.33
N SER A 96 -7.95 -9.50 -16.37
CA SER A 96 -8.94 -8.43 -16.46
C SER A 96 -8.98 -7.57 -15.20
N ILE A 97 -9.47 -6.32 -15.31
CA ILE A 97 -9.63 -5.40 -14.16
C ILE A 97 -10.50 -6.05 -13.06
N SER A 98 -11.56 -6.75 -13.47
CA SER A 98 -12.42 -7.51 -12.56
C SER A 98 -11.67 -8.65 -11.87
N GLU A 99 -10.76 -9.34 -12.54
CA GLU A 99 -9.97 -10.39 -11.90
C GLU A 99 -8.93 -9.81 -10.93
N VAL A 100 -8.34 -8.66 -11.25
CA VAL A 100 -7.42 -7.96 -10.33
C VAL A 100 -8.13 -7.57 -9.03
N LEU A 101 -9.39 -7.13 -9.12
CA LEU A 101 -10.15 -6.67 -7.95
C LEU A 101 -10.95 -7.77 -7.25
N LEU A 102 -11.53 -8.74 -7.97
CA LEU A 102 -12.52 -9.66 -7.42
C LEU A 102 -11.99 -11.07 -7.17
N ASN A 103 -10.82 -11.42 -7.72
CA ASN A 103 -10.31 -12.79 -7.67
C ASN A 103 -9.40 -13.05 -6.46
N HIS A 104 -9.57 -12.28 -5.38
CA HIS A 104 -8.84 -12.48 -4.14
C HIS A 104 -9.49 -13.61 -3.33
N ASP A 105 -8.68 -14.49 -2.74
CA ASP A 105 -9.16 -15.48 -1.75
C ASP A 105 -9.97 -14.75 -0.67
N PRO A 106 -11.16 -15.22 -0.27
CA PRO A 106 -12.05 -14.51 0.65
C PRO A 106 -11.38 -14.08 1.96
N VAL A 107 -10.38 -14.83 2.46
CA VAL A 107 -9.64 -14.43 3.67
C VAL A 107 -8.58 -13.39 3.33
N SER A 108 -7.79 -13.61 2.28
CA SER A 108 -6.69 -12.73 1.89
C SER A 108 -7.18 -11.37 1.36
N GLY A 109 -8.28 -11.38 0.60
CA GLY A 109 -8.94 -10.20 0.06
C GLY A 109 -9.44 -9.26 1.14
N SER A 110 -10.05 -9.80 2.21
CA SER A 110 -10.52 -8.97 3.33
C SER A 110 -9.37 -8.20 3.99
N VAL A 111 -8.23 -8.86 4.20
CA VAL A 111 -7.06 -8.22 4.80
C VAL A 111 -6.41 -7.24 3.83
N TYR A 112 -6.33 -7.58 2.54
CA TYR A 112 -5.84 -6.67 1.51
C TYR A 112 -6.62 -5.34 1.50
N TYR A 113 -7.96 -5.38 1.48
CA TYR A 113 -8.77 -4.16 1.54
C TYR A 113 -8.62 -3.42 2.86
N ALA A 114 -8.52 -4.13 3.98
CA ALA A 114 -8.23 -3.52 5.27
C ALA A 114 -6.88 -2.77 5.25
N MET A 115 -5.87 -3.34 4.60
CA MET A 115 -4.56 -2.70 4.42
C MET A 115 -4.62 -1.48 3.50
N LEU A 116 -5.45 -1.47 2.45
CA LEU A 116 -5.66 -0.28 1.63
C LEU A 116 -6.29 0.87 2.43
N ILE A 117 -7.29 0.55 3.25
CA ILE A 117 -7.92 1.53 4.14
C ILE A 117 -6.88 2.06 5.14
N LEU A 118 -6.10 1.16 5.75
CA LEU A 118 -5.02 1.56 6.64
C LEU A 118 -4.00 2.43 5.91
N PHE A 119 -3.56 2.07 4.71
CA PHE A 119 -2.61 2.85 3.91
C PHE A 119 -3.10 4.27 3.66
N ALA A 120 -4.38 4.45 3.29
CA ALA A 120 -4.96 5.76 3.05
C ALA A 120 -5.07 6.61 4.33
N LEU A 121 -5.33 5.99 5.48
CA LEU A 121 -5.55 6.68 6.76
C LEU A 121 -4.28 6.80 7.62
N MET A 122 -3.22 6.03 7.36
CA MET A 122 -2.02 5.95 8.19
C MET A 122 -1.34 7.32 8.41
N PRO A 123 -1.19 8.20 7.38
CA PRO A 123 -0.59 9.52 7.58
C PRO A 123 -1.37 10.38 8.58
N TRP A 124 -2.69 10.24 8.59
CA TRP A 124 -3.59 10.92 9.53
C TRP A 124 -3.54 10.31 10.94
N PHE A 125 -3.61 8.99 11.06
CA PHE A 125 -3.57 8.30 12.36
C PHE A 125 -2.30 8.62 13.14
N LEU A 126 -1.14 8.62 12.46
CA LEU A 126 0.15 8.91 13.09
C LEU A 126 0.27 10.39 13.51
N ALA A 127 -0.34 11.30 12.75
CA ALA A 127 -0.40 12.72 13.10
C ALA A 127 -1.06 12.93 14.47
N ARG A 128 -2.17 12.23 14.70
CA ARG A 128 -2.98 12.36 15.91
C ARG A 128 -2.32 11.77 17.16
N GLN A 129 -1.34 10.88 16.99
CA GLN A 129 -0.58 10.31 18.12
C GLN A 129 0.61 11.17 18.54
N GLU A 130 1.07 12.08 17.67
CA GLU A 130 2.22 12.95 17.93
C GLU A 130 1.82 14.35 18.44
N SER A 131 0.51 14.63 18.58
CA SER A 131 -0.08 15.85 19.17
C SER A 131 -0.56 15.62 20.60
#